data_AF-A0A5A7S3K8-F1
#
_entry.id   AF-A0A5A7S3K8-F1
#
_cell.length_a   1.000
_cell.length_b   1.000
_cell.length_c   1.000
_cell.angle_alpha   90.00
_cell.angle_beta   90.00
_cell.angle_gamma   90.00
#
_symmetry.space_group_name_H-M   'P 1'
#
loop_
_entity.id
_entity.type
_entity.pdbx_description
1 polymer ?
#
loop_
_entity_poly.entity_id
_entity_poly.type
_entity_poly.pdbx_seq_one_letter_code
_entity_poly.pdbx_strand_id
1 'polypeptide(L)'
;MTVPMRRRRGLTAQAADAAVDQACRQLRLPSVRGLFPDMVITAEKEQLTYQGFLAELLLAECDDRTRRRSIRRVKAAGFPREKWLGDFDFDANPNINPATIHTLASGAWVRAGQPLCLIGDSGTGKSHLLIALGTAAAESGFRVKYTLATKLVNELVEAADEKILAKTIARYGRVDLICIDELGYMELDKRGAELLFQVLTEREEKNSVAIASNESFSKAHLFARTCA
;
A
#
# COMPACT_ATOMS: atom_id res chain seq x y z
N MET A 1 4.98 3.30 39.65
CA MET A 1 6.06 2.38 40.07
C MET A 1 7.31 2.71 39.27
N THR A 2 8.23 3.48 39.83
CA THR A 2 9.55 3.76 39.24
C THR A 2 10.41 2.52 39.40
N VAL A 3 10.73 1.84 38.30
CA VAL A 3 11.75 0.79 38.32
C VAL A 3 13.08 1.48 38.66
N PRO A 4 13.75 1.17 39.77
CA PRO A 4 15.03 1.80 40.07
C PRO A 4 16.00 1.37 38.98
N MET A 5 16.48 2.33 38.16
CA MET A 5 17.58 2.06 37.23
C MET A 5 18.75 1.58 38.07
N ARG A 6 19.05 0.28 37.98
CA ARG A 6 20.21 -0.33 38.62
C ARG A 6 21.42 0.43 38.10
N ARG A 7 22.00 1.33 38.91
CA ARG A 7 23.23 2.06 38.56
C ARG A 7 24.31 1.01 38.31
N ARG A 8 24.48 0.60 37.05
CA ARG A 8 25.70 -0.07 36.60
C ARG A 8 26.78 1.00 36.66
N ARG A 9 27.48 1.08 37.80
CA ARG A 9 28.63 1.99 37.97
C ARG A 9 29.59 1.78 36.79
N GLY A 10 29.88 2.87 36.08
CA GLY A 10 30.95 2.99 35.08
C GLY A 10 31.01 1.88 34.04
N LEU A 11 30.05 1.81 33.12
CA LEU A 11 30.34 1.11 31.86
C LEU A 11 31.46 1.87 31.17
N THR A 12 32.53 1.16 30.79
CA THR A 12 33.48 1.67 29.81
C THR A 12 32.74 1.93 28.50
N ALA A 13 33.26 2.82 27.64
CA ALA A 13 32.65 3.08 26.32
C ALA A 13 32.43 1.77 25.55
N GLN A 14 33.45 0.90 25.53
CA GLN A 14 33.37 -0.41 24.90
C GLN A 14 32.27 -1.32 25.50
N ALA A 15 32.07 -1.29 26.82
CA ALA A 15 30.99 -2.04 27.45
C ALA A 15 29.61 -1.45 27.10
N ALA A 16 29.52 -0.12 26.96
CA ALA A 16 28.29 0.55 26.56
C ALA A 16 27.93 0.20 25.11
N ASP A 17 28.90 0.21 24.19
CA ASP A 17 28.71 -0.18 22.79
C ASP A 17 28.22 -1.62 22.67
N ALA A 18 28.84 -2.55 23.41
CA ALA A 18 28.43 -3.95 23.43
C ALA A 18 27.01 -4.12 24.00
N ALA A 19 26.66 -3.36 25.05
CA ALA A 19 25.32 -3.38 25.62
C ALA A 19 24.27 -2.83 24.65
N VAL A 20 24.61 -1.77 23.90
CA VAL A 20 23.72 -1.19 22.86
C VAL A 20 23.53 -2.16 21.71
N ASP A 21 24.59 -2.80 21.18
CA ASP A 21 24.46 -3.82 20.12
C ASP A 21 23.57 -4.99 20.56
N GLN A 22 23.80 -5.52 21.77
CA GLN A 22 23.00 -6.61 22.31
C GLN A 22 21.52 -6.21 22.48
N ALA A 23 21.27 -5.03 23.07
CA ALA A 23 19.91 -4.51 23.24
C ALA A 23 19.21 -4.28 21.89
N CYS A 24 19.92 -3.73 20.90
CA CYS A 24 19.36 -3.51 19.56
C CYS A 24 19.02 -4.83 18.86
N ARG A 25 19.80 -5.90 19.05
CA ARG A 25 19.43 -7.23 18.53
C ARG A 25 18.18 -7.77 19.19
N GLN A 26 18.08 -7.67 20.52
CA GLN A 26 16.93 -8.17 21.28
C GLN A 26 15.64 -7.39 20.95
N LEU A 27 15.73 -6.07 20.83
CA LEU A 27 14.61 -5.18 20.51
C LEU A 27 14.33 -5.06 19.00
N ARG A 28 15.17 -5.70 18.17
CA ARG A 28 15.13 -5.66 16.70
C ARG A 28 15.24 -4.23 16.15
N LEU A 29 16.20 -3.44 16.60
CA LEU A 29 16.47 -2.06 16.16
C LEU A 29 17.67 -2.03 15.20
N PRO A 30 17.56 -2.56 13.96
CA PRO A 30 18.69 -2.70 13.06
C PRO A 30 19.29 -1.37 12.61
N SER A 31 18.49 -0.30 12.52
CA SER A 31 18.93 1.01 12.04
C SER A 31 19.67 1.75 13.15
N VAL A 32 19.15 1.71 14.39
CA VAL A 32 19.92 2.15 15.57
C VAL A 32 21.24 1.40 15.66
N ARG A 33 21.23 0.06 15.53
CA ARG A 33 22.45 -0.76 15.63
C ARG A 33 23.50 -0.36 14.60
N GLY A 34 23.08 -0.06 13.37
CA GLY A 34 23.97 0.33 12.28
C GLY A 34 24.51 1.76 12.42
N LEU A 35 23.66 2.69 12.87
CA LEU A 35 23.99 4.12 12.94
C LEU A 35 24.66 4.52 14.25
N PHE A 36 24.53 3.74 15.31
CA PHE A 36 25.01 4.09 16.64
C PHE A 36 26.49 4.52 16.68
N PRO A 37 27.46 3.78 16.06
CA PRO A 37 28.86 4.19 16.11
C PRO A 37 29.12 5.57 15.50
N ASP A 38 28.54 5.83 14.32
CA ASP A 38 28.69 7.12 13.63
C ASP A 38 27.96 8.25 14.35
N MET A 39 26.78 7.95 14.91
CA MET A 39 25.98 8.92 15.65
C MET A 39 26.65 9.37 16.95
N VAL A 40 27.42 8.50 17.62
CA VAL A 40 28.22 8.90 18.80
C VAL A 40 29.26 9.95 18.39
N ILE A 41 29.97 9.74 17.29
CA ILE A 41 30.97 10.67 16.76
C ILE A 41 30.31 12.01 16.38
N THR A 42 29.15 11.96 15.70
CA THR A 42 28.39 13.17 15.34
C THR A 42 27.91 13.91 16.58
N ALA A 43 27.37 13.20 17.57
CA ALA A 43 26.90 13.81 18.82
C ALA A 43 28.00 14.53 19.59
N GLU A 44 29.23 13.97 19.60
CA GLU A 44 30.40 14.62 20.20
C GLU A 44 30.80 15.89 19.44
N LYS A 45 30.81 15.83 18.10
CA LYS A 45 31.18 16.99 17.26
C LYS A 45 30.15 18.11 17.33
N GLU A 46 28.86 17.77 17.28
CA GLU A 46 27.75 18.72 17.26
C GLU A 46 27.26 19.10 18.67
N GLN A 47 27.87 18.52 19.72
CA GLN A 47 27.51 18.77 21.12
C GLN A 47 26.01 18.52 21.39
N LEU A 48 25.49 17.42 20.85
CA LEU A 48 24.08 17.05 21.06
C LEU A 48 23.83 16.76 22.55
N THR A 49 22.70 17.25 23.06
CA THR A 49 22.22 16.85 24.39
C THR A 49 21.92 15.35 24.40
N TYR A 50 21.97 14.70 25.58
CA TYR A 50 21.62 13.28 25.69
C TYR A 50 20.20 12.98 25.19
N GLN A 51 19.26 13.91 25.44
CA GLN A 51 17.91 13.83 24.93
C GLN A 51 17.87 13.90 23.40
N GLY A 52 18.63 14.84 22.81
CA GLY A 52 18.73 15.00 21.35
C GLY A 52 19.32 13.77 20.67
N PHE A 53 20.46 13.27 21.17
CA PHE A 53 21.10 12.06 20.66
C PHE A 53 20.16 10.84 20.65
N LEU A 54 19.46 10.60 21.76
CA LEU A 54 18.51 9.48 21.84
C LEU A 54 17.31 9.69 20.89
N ALA A 55 16.80 10.91 20.78
CA ALA A 55 15.70 11.22 19.88
C ALA A 55 16.09 10.96 18.42
N GLU A 56 17.24 11.46 17.96
CA GLU A 56 17.74 11.26 16.59
C GLU A 56 17.88 9.78 16.22
N LEU A 57 18.46 8.97 17.10
CA LEU A 57 18.58 7.52 16.86
C LEU A 57 17.22 6.83 16.73
N LEU A 58 16.28 7.16 17.62
CA LEU A 58 14.95 6.54 17.61
C LEU A 58 14.12 7.02 16.41
N LEU A 59 14.22 8.29 16.03
CA LEU A 59 13.57 8.84 14.84
C LEU A 59 14.11 8.17 13.57
N ALA A 60 15.43 8.02 13.43
CA ALA A 60 16.04 7.33 12.30
C ALA A 60 15.54 5.87 12.16
N GLU A 61 15.35 5.17 13.27
CA GLU A 61 14.76 3.82 13.27
C GLU A 61 13.28 3.82 12.89
N CYS A 62 12.49 4.77 13.42
CA CYS A 62 11.09 4.94 13.06
C CYS A 62 10.90 5.24 11.57
N ASP A 63 11.72 6.14 11.02
CA ASP A 63 11.67 6.55 9.62
C ASP A 63 12.06 5.40 8.70
N ASP A 64 13.16 4.71 9.00
CA ASP A 64 13.59 3.57 8.18
C ASP A 64 12.58 2.41 8.25
N ARG A 65 11.94 2.18 9.41
CA ARG A 65 10.84 1.21 9.51
C ARG A 65 9.63 1.61 8.69
N THR A 66 9.24 2.88 8.72
CA THR A 66 8.12 3.41 7.94
C THR A 66 8.40 3.27 6.46
N ARG A 67 9.59 3.66 6.02
CA ARG A 67 10.08 3.50 4.64
C ARG A 67 10.07 2.04 4.19
N ARG A 68 10.66 1.11 4.95
CA ARG A 68 10.67 -0.33 4.62
C ARG A 68 9.26 -0.92 4.59
N ARG A 69 8.35 -0.47 5.47
CA ARG A 69 6.94 -0.89 5.45
C ARG A 69 6.25 -0.42 4.17
N SER A 70 6.44 0.84 3.79
CA SER A 70 5.90 1.42 2.56
C SER A 70 6.38 0.64 1.32
N ILE A 71 7.71 0.52 1.13
CA ILE A 71 8.32 -0.22 0.00
C ILE A 71 7.76 -1.64 -0.11
N ARG A 72 7.67 -2.36 1.02
CA ARG A 72 7.13 -3.72 1.04
C ARG A 72 5.65 -3.78 0.65
N ARG A 73 4.83 -2.78 1.04
CA ARG A 73 3.41 -2.73 0.67
C ARG A 73 3.23 -2.44 -0.81
N VAL A 74 3.96 -1.46 -1.34
CA VAL A 74 3.98 -1.15 -2.79
C VAL A 74 4.36 -2.39 -3.59
N LYS A 75 5.43 -3.09 -3.18
CA LYS A 75 5.85 -4.34 -3.82
C LYS A 75 4.81 -5.45 -3.70
N ALA A 76 4.18 -5.60 -2.53
CA ALA A 76 3.15 -6.62 -2.29
C ALA A 76 1.87 -6.38 -3.10
N ALA A 77 1.60 -5.13 -3.51
CA ALA A 77 0.47 -4.80 -4.37
C ALA A 77 0.57 -5.44 -5.76
N GLY A 78 1.78 -5.72 -6.26
CA GLY A 78 2.00 -6.42 -7.51
C GLY A 78 1.67 -5.56 -8.75
N PHE A 79 1.94 -4.27 -8.69
CA PHE A 79 1.82 -3.39 -9.85
C PHE A 79 2.73 -3.86 -11.00
N PRO A 80 2.27 -3.79 -12.26
CA PRO A 80 3.05 -4.26 -13.40
C PRO A 80 4.20 -3.31 -13.75
N ARG A 81 4.11 -2.05 -13.31
CA ARG A 81 5.07 -0.98 -13.53
C ARG A 81 5.04 -0.04 -12.33
N GLU A 82 6.13 0.65 -12.08
CA GLU A 82 6.18 1.70 -11.07
C GLU A 82 5.65 3.00 -11.68
N LYS A 83 4.59 3.55 -11.07
CA LYS A 83 3.97 4.82 -11.48
C LYS A 83 3.58 5.59 -10.22
N TRP A 84 3.95 6.86 -10.20
CA TRP A 84 3.54 7.80 -9.17
C TRP A 84 2.63 8.88 -9.74
N LEU A 85 1.93 9.55 -8.84
CA LEU A 85 1.03 10.64 -9.20
C LEU A 85 1.80 11.84 -9.78
N GLY A 86 3.02 12.07 -9.30
CA GLY A 86 3.90 13.12 -9.82
C GLY A 86 4.38 12.89 -11.26
N ASP A 87 4.28 11.66 -11.77
CA ASP A 87 4.64 11.34 -13.17
C ASP A 87 3.46 11.54 -14.13
N PHE A 88 2.27 11.87 -13.63
CA PHE A 88 1.08 12.01 -14.45
C PHE A 88 1.03 13.40 -15.09
N ASP A 89 1.02 13.44 -16.43
CA ASP A 89 0.86 14.66 -17.19
C ASP A 89 -0.63 15.03 -17.29
N PHE A 90 -1.04 16.01 -16.48
CA PHE A 90 -2.42 16.53 -16.49
C PHE A 90 -2.71 17.42 -17.70
N ASP A 91 -1.68 18.00 -18.32
CA ASP A 91 -1.86 18.86 -19.50
C ASP A 91 -2.19 18.01 -20.75
N ALA A 92 -1.72 16.76 -20.77
CA ALA A 92 -2.05 15.79 -21.82
C ALA A 92 -3.54 15.36 -21.83
N ASN A 93 -4.28 15.53 -20.72
CA ASN A 93 -5.70 15.22 -20.65
C ASN A 93 -6.47 16.24 -19.77
N PRO A 94 -6.94 17.35 -20.35
CA PRO A 94 -7.63 18.43 -19.64
C PRO A 94 -8.95 18.01 -18.96
N ASN A 95 -9.52 16.86 -19.34
CA ASN A 95 -10.76 16.35 -18.73
C ASN A 95 -10.53 15.81 -17.31
N ILE A 96 -9.28 15.60 -16.91
CA ILE A 96 -8.93 15.11 -15.58
C ILE A 96 -8.62 16.31 -14.69
N ASN A 97 -9.49 16.59 -13.73
CA ASN A 97 -9.24 17.64 -12.74
C ASN A 97 -8.14 17.21 -11.75
N PRO A 98 -6.98 17.90 -11.71
CA PRO A 98 -5.88 17.55 -10.80
C PRO A 98 -6.30 17.59 -9.32
N ALA A 99 -7.14 18.55 -8.92
CA ALA A 99 -7.59 18.69 -7.54
C ALA A 99 -8.38 17.47 -7.07
N THR A 100 -9.22 16.89 -7.95
CA THR A 100 -9.95 15.66 -7.67
C THR A 100 -8.98 14.48 -7.49
N ILE A 101 -7.99 14.36 -8.36
CA ILE A 101 -7.00 13.28 -8.28
C ILE A 101 -6.15 13.38 -7.01
N HIS A 102 -5.72 14.59 -6.62
CA HIS A 102 -5.03 14.82 -5.36
C HIS A 102 -5.90 14.51 -4.14
N THR A 103 -7.21 14.80 -4.21
CA THR A 103 -8.16 14.42 -3.16
C THR A 103 -8.27 12.90 -3.04
N LEU A 104 -8.36 12.18 -4.17
CA LEU A 104 -8.36 10.71 -4.18
C LEU A 104 -7.05 10.12 -3.65
N ALA A 105 -5.91 10.77 -3.91
CA ALA A 105 -4.60 10.33 -3.41
C ALA A 105 -4.49 10.36 -1.87
N SER A 106 -5.34 11.13 -1.17
CA SER A 106 -5.41 11.11 0.30
C SER A 106 -5.85 9.75 0.87
N GLY A 107 -6.50 8.91 0.06
CA GLY A 107 -6.99 7.60 0.48
C GLY A 107 -8.21 7.64 1.41
N ALA A 108 -8.86 8.80 1.59
CA ALA A 108 -10.07 8.91 2.41
C ALA A 108 -11.20 7.97 1.91
N TRP A 109 -11.40 7.89 0.59
CA TRP A 109 -12.36 6.99 -0.05
C TRP A 109 -12.01 5.50 0.18
N VAL A 110 -10.71 5.15 0.21
CA VAL A 110 -10.24 3.78 0.54
C VAL A 110 -10.64 3.39 1.96
N ARG A 111 -10.45 4.32 2.90
CA ARG A 111 -10.83 4.13 4.30
C ARG A 111 -12.34 4.01 4.48
N ALA A 112 -13.10 4.76 3.68
CA ALA A 112 -14.56 4.74 3.69
C ALA A 112 -15.16 3.53 2.96
N GLY A 113 -14.35 2.66 2.34
CA GLY A 113 -14.85 1.52 1.57
C GLY A 113 -15.54 1.91 0.27
N GLN A 114 -15.36 3.15 -0.19
CA GLN A 114 -16.02 3.66 -1.40
C GLN A 114 -15.38 3.09 -2.67
N PRO A 115 -16.17 2.83 -3.72
CA PRO A 115 -15.66 2.42 -5.03
C PRO A 115 -15.06 3.63 -5.78
N LEU A 116 -14.12 3.34 -6.69
CA LEU A 116 -13.63 4.30 -7.68
C LEU A 116 -13.69 3.66 -9.07
N CYS A 117 -14.28 4.35 -10.04
CA CYS A 117 -14.24 3.92 -11.43
C CYS A 117 -13.61 4.99 -12.31
N LEU A 118 -12.63 4.58 -13.11
CA LEU A 118 -11.97 5.38 -14.13
C LEU A 118 -12.47 4.89 -15.49
N ILE A 119 -13.21 5.75 -16.20
CA ILE A 119 -13.80 5.43 -17.50
C ILE A 119 -13.30 6.42 -18.53
N GLY A 120 -13.01 5.93 -19.72
CA GLY A 120 -12.61 6.76 -20.86
C GLY A 120 -11.92 5.93 -21.93
N ASP A 121 -11.64 6.54 -23.08
CA ASP A 121 -11.04 5.85 -24.22
C ASP A 121 -9.65 5.30 -23.91
N SER A 122 -9.18 4.36 -24.74
CA SER A 122 -7.81 3.85 -24.63
C SER A 122 -6.79 4.99 -24.74
N GLY A 123 -5.69 4.88 -24.00
CA GLY A 123 -4.62 5.90 -24.00
C GLY A 123 -4.87 7.14 -23.13
N THR A 124 -6.02 7.27 -22.44
CA THR A 124 -6.35 8.43 -21.58
C THR A 124 -5.66 8.45 -20.20
N GLY A 125 -4.77 7.49 -19.92
CA GLY A 125 -4.01 7.45 -18.67
C GLY A 125 -4.68 6.70 -17.49
N LYS A 126 -5.81 6.03 -17.70
CA LYS A 126 -6.55 5.30 -16.64
C LYS A 126 -5.69 4.29 -15.88
N SER A 127 -4.96 3.43 -16.58
CA SER A 127 -4.05 2.46 -15.95
C SER A 127 -2.94 3.14 -15.15
N HIS A 128 -2.42 4.29 -15.64
CA HIS A 128 -1.45 5.09 -14.89
C HIS A 128 -2.07 5.59 -13.60
N LEU A 129 -3.23 6.25 -13.66
CA LEU A 129 -3.92 6.76 -12.46
C LEU A 129 -4.28 5.65 -11.49
N LEU A 130 -4.76 4.50 -11.99
CA LEU A 130 -5.11 3.34 -11.17
C LEU A 130 -3.89 2.82 -10.40
N ILE A 131 -2.73 2.72 -11.06
CA ILE A 131 -1.48 2.31 -10.44
C ILE A 131 -1.00 3.41 -9.47
N ALA A 132 -0.98 4.67 -9.89
CA ALA A 132 -0.48 5.79 -9.08
C ALA A 132 -1.30 6.01 -7.80
N LEU A 133 -2.63 5.95 -7.88
CA LEU A 133 -3.52 6.03 -6.71
C LEU A 133 -3.34 4.79 -5.81
N GLY A 134 -3.15 3.61 -6.41
CA GLY A 134 -2.81 2.40 -5.67
C GLY A 134 -1.46 2.51 -4.94
N THR A 135 -0.45 3.09 -5.58
CA THR A 135 0.88 3.35 -4.99
C THR A 135 0.74 4.31 -3.81
N ALA A 136 0.05 5.43 -3.99
CA ALA A 136 -0.19 6.41 -2.92
C ALA A 136 -0.95 5.80 -1.73
N ALA A 137 -1.93 4.92 -1.99
CA ALA A 137 -2.62 4.18 -0.94
C ALA A 137 -1.67 3.19 -0.21
N ALA A 138 -0.84 2.45 -0.94
CA ALA A 138 0.12 1.52 -0.34
C ALA A 138 1.17 2.26 0.52
N GLU A 139 1.64 3.42 0.06
CA GLU A 139 2.55 4.31 0.79
C GLU A 139 1.90 4.86 2.07
N SER A 140 0.60 5.20 2.00
CA SER A 140 -0.23 5.60 3.14
C SER A 140 -0.58 4.44 4.09
N GLY A 141 -0.11 3.23 3.78
CA GLY A 141 -0.16 2.08 4.67
C GLY A 141 -1.31 1.11 4.43
N PHE A 142 -2.12 1.33 3.40
CA PHE A 142 -3.17 0.39 2.98
C PHE A 142 -2.58 -0.88 2.35
N ARG A 143 -3.26 -2.01 2.51
CA ARG A 143 -2.99 -3.26 1.79
C ARG A 143 -3.66 -3.17 0.44
N VAL A 144 -2.88 -3.00 -0.61
CA VAL A 144 -3.37 -2.86 -1.98
C VAL A 144 -3.10 -4.16 -2.74
N LYS A 145 -3.93 -4.49 -3.72
CA LYS A 145 -3.69 -5.54 -4.71
C LYS A 145 -4.07 -5.05 -6.09
N TYR A 146 -3.14 -5.13 -7.03
CA TYR A 146 -3.40 -4.90 -8.44
C TYR A 146 -3.63 -6.23 -9.17
N THR A 147 -4.57 -6.25 -10.10
CA THR A 147 -4.78 -7.36 -11.04
C THR A 147 -5.45 -6.89 -12.32
N LEU A 148 -5.23 -7.63 -13.40
CA LEU A 148 -6.09 -7.49 -14.59
C LEU A 148 -7.41 -8.22 -14.32
N ALA A 149 -8.51 -7.72 -14.87
CA ALA A 149 -9.81 -8.38 -14.77
C ALA A 149 -9.74 -9.84 -15.24
N THR A 150 -9.07 -10.09 -16.36
CA THR A 150 -8.89 -11.42 -16.98
C THR A 150 -8.13 -12.37 -16.06
N LYS A 151 -7.03 -11.92 -15.46
CA LYS A 151 -6.23 -12.70 -14.52
C LYS A 151 -7.01 -13.05 -13.27
N LEU A 152 -7.82 -12.10 -12.76
CA LEU A 152 -8.67 -12.33 -11.60
C LEU A 152 -9.73 -13.39 -11.90
N VAL A 153 -10.43 -13.26 -13.03
CA VAL A 153 -11.45 -14.23 -13.43
C VAL A 153 -10.85 -15.63 -13.60
N ASN A 154 -9.72 -15.77 -14.30
CA ASN A 154 -9.08 -17.07 -14.48
C ASN A 154 -8.70 -17.70 -13.12
N GLU A 155 -8.12 -16.93 -12.21
CA GLU A 155 -7.80 -17.43 -10.86
C GLU A 155 -9.06 -17.86 -10.08
N LEU A 156 -10.17 -17.16 -10.23
CA LEU A 156 -11.43 -17.52 -9.57
C LEU A 156 -12.03 -18.80 -10.18
N VAL A 157 -11.97 -18.97 -11.50
CA VAL A 157 -12.43 -20.18 -12.19
C VAL A 157 -11.60 -21.39 -11.75
N GLU A 158 -10.27 -21.27 -11.78
CA GLU A 158 -9.35 -22.32 -11.30
C GLU A 158 -9.61 -22.66 -9.83
N ALA A 159 -9.76 -21.65 -8.97
CA ALA A 159 -10.06 -21.86 -7.55
C ALA A 159 -11.42 -22.54 -7.31
N ALA A 160 -12.40 -22.31 -8.17
CA ALA A 160 -13.69 -23.00 -8.13
C ALA A 160 -13.53 -24.48 -8.53
N ASP A 161 -12.78 -24.76 -9.58
CA ASP A 161 -12.51 -26.14 -10.04
C ASP A 161 -11.73 -26.94 -8.99
N GLU A 162 -10.77 -26.29 -8.31
CA GLU A 162 -9.97 -26.87 -7.22
C GLU A 162 -10.69 -26.91 -5.86
N LYS A 163 -11.96 -26.45 -5.79
CA LYS A 163 -12.76 -26.37 -4.55
C LYS A 163 -12.13 -25.52 -3.43
N ILE A 164 -11.35 -24.50 -3.79
CA ILE A 164 -10.71 -23.54 -2.87
C ILE A 164 -11.26 -22.10 -3.02
N LEU A 165 -12.32 -21.90 -3.83
CA LEU A 165 -12.89 -20.59 -4.13
C LEU A 165 -13.13 -19.71 -2.90
N ALA A 166 -13.75 -20.24 -1.85
CA ALA A 166 -14.03 -19.49 -0.61
C ALA A 166 -12.74 -18.91 0.01
N LYS A 167 -11.64 -19.67 -0.01
CA LYS A 167 -10.34 -19.21 0.50
C LYS A 167 -9.77 -18.09 -0.39
N THR A 168 -9.94 -18.20 -1.71
CA THR A 168 -9.49 -17.20 -2.68
C THR A 168 -10.28 -15.89 -2.54
N ILE A 169 -11.60 -15.96 -2.44
CA ILE A 169 -12.47 -14.79 -2.18
C ILE A 169 -12.09 -14.11 -0.86
N ALA A 170 -11.93 -14.89 0.22
CA ALA A 170 -11.52 -14.35 1.53
C ALA A 170 -10.14 -13.66 1.49
N ARG A 171 -9.23 -14.09 0.61
CA ARG A 171 -7.93 -13.43 0.41
C ARG A 171 -8.11 -12.04 -0.21
N TYR A 172 -9.04 -11.89 -1.15
CA TYR A 172 -9.40 -10.60 -1.75
C TYR A 172 -10.21 -9.71 -0.80
N GLY A 173 -11.01 -10.29 0.11
CA GLY A 173 -11.67 -9.54 1.18
C GLY A 173 -10.72 -8.96 2.24
N ARG A 174 -9.49 -9.46 2.35
CA ARG A 174 -8.50 -8.98 3.33
C ARG A 174 -7.68 -7.77 2.87
N VAL A 175 -7.74 -7.38 1.60
CA VAL A 175 -7.02 -6.20 1.14
C VAL A 175 -7.91 -4.97 1.24
N ASP A 176 -7.32 -3.85 1.62
CA ASP A 176 -8.04 -2.60 1.83
C ASP A 176 -8.47 -1.98 0.48
N LEU A 177 -7.65 -2.16 -0.56
CA LEU A 177 -7.94 -1.73 -1.94
C LEU A 177 -7.60 -2.84 -2.95
N ILE A 178 -8.54 -3.15 -3.86
CA ILE A 178 -8.25 -3.91 -5.09
C ILE A 178 -8.32 -2.96 -6.27
N CYS A 179 -7.24 -2.89 -7.05
CA CYS A 179 -7.20 -2.23 -8.35
C CYS A 179 -7.40 -3.27 -9.45
N ILE A 180 -8.49 -3.16 -10.22
CA ILE A 180 -8.84 -4.02 -11.35
C ILE A 180 -8.68 -3.21 -12.63
N ASP A 181 -7.72 -3.59 -13.47
CA ASP A 181 -7.47 -2.93 -14.75
C ASP A 181 -8.06 -3.72 -15.93
N GLU A 182 -8.24 -3.04 -17.06
CA GLU A 182 -8.72 -3.55 -18.35
C GLU A 182 -10.09 -4.26 -18.27
N LEU A 183 -10.95 -3.79 -17.37
CA LEU A 183 -12.30 -4.31 -17.29
C LEU A 183 -13.10 -3.83 -18.52
N GLY A 184 -13.43 -4.73 -19.44
CA GLY A 184 -14.19 -4.42 -20.66
C GLY A 184 -13.46 -4.70 -21.98
N TYR A 185 -12.22 -5.19 -21.95
CA TYR A 185 -11.51 -5.61 -23.17
C TYR A 185 -11.77 -7.09 -23.57
N MET A 186 -12.44 -7.87 -22.72
CA MET A 186 -12.81 -9.26 -23.00
C MET A 186 -14.27 -9.51 -22.66
N GLU A 187 -14.94 -10.30 -23.51
CA GLU A 187 -16.19 -10.97 -23.14
C GLU A 187 -15.87 -11.97 -22.03
N LEU A 188 -16.11 -11.56 -20.78
CA LEU A 188 -16.11 -12.50 -19.68
C LEU A 188 -17.22 -13.52 -19.95
N ASP A 189 -16.89 -14.81 -19.88
CA ASP A 189 -17.91 -15.84 -19.89
C ASP A 189 -18.84 -15.65 -18.69
N LYS A 190 -20.07 -16.15 -18.80
CA LYS A 190 -21.10 -15.95 -17.76
C LYS A 190 -20.61 -16.39 -16.38
N ARG A 191 -19.89 -17.52 -16.33
CA ARG A 191 -19.29 -18.07 -15.11
C ARG A 191 -18.26 -17.13 -14.51
N GLY A 192 -17.34 -16.61 -15.32
CA GLY A 192 -16.32 -15.68 -14.86
C GLY A 192 -16.90 -14.35 -14.34
N ALA A 193 -17.93 -13.83 -15.02
CA ALA A 193 -18.63 -12.63 -14.58
C ALA A 193 -19.33 -12.82 -13.23
N GLU A 194 -20.00 -13.95 -13.02
CA GLU A 194 -20.65 -14.30 -11.75
C GLU A 194 -19.64 -14.39 -10.59
N LEU A 195 -18.48 -15.02 -10.83
CA LEU A 195 -17.42 -15.12 -9.82
C LEU A 195 -16.78 -13.77 -9.48
N LEU A 196 -16.55 -12.93 -10.49
CA LEU A 196 -16.07 -11.57 -10.27
C LEU A 196 -17.07 -10.76 -9.42
N PHE A 197 -18.36 -10.88 -9.72
CA PHE A 197 -19.41 -10.20 -8.96
C PHE A 197 -19.46 -10.65 -7.49
N GLN A 198 -19.21 -11.93 -7.20
CA GLN A 198 -19.09 -12.42 -5.82
C GLN A 198 -17.96 -11.70 -5.06
N VAL A 199 -16.80 -11.49 -5.69
CA VAL A 199 -15.68 -10.76 -5.06
C VAL A 199 -16.05 -9.30 -4.79
N LEU A 200 -16.73 -8.65 -5.72
CA LEU A 200 -17.14 -7.25 -5.56
C LEU A 200 -18.19 -7.10 -4.45
N THR A 201 -19.19 -7.97 -4.42
CA THR A 201 -20.26 -7.99 -3.41
C THR A 201 -19.70 -8.23 -2.00
N GLU A 202 -18.75 -9.15 -1.83
CA GLU A 202 -18.14 -9.42 -0.52
C GLU A 202 -17.43 -8.19 0.07
N ARG A 203 -16.95 -7.29 -0.80
CA ARG A 203 -16.17 -6.11 -0.43
C ARG A 203 -17.00 -4.83 -0.31
N GLU A 204 -18.23 -4.84 -0.82
CA GLU A 204 -19.15 -3.70 -0.75
C GLU A 204 -19.26 -3.19 0.70
N GLU A 205 -19.16 -1.87 0.88
CA GLU A 205 -19.16 -1.14 2.16
C GLU A 205 -18.07 -1.54 3.19
N LYS A 206 -17.21 -2.52 2.90
CA LYS A 206 -16.12 -2.95 3.79
C LYS A 206 -14.75 -2.51 3.30
N ASN A 207 -14.47 -2.69 2.02
CA ASN A 207 -13.16 -2.42 1.43
C ASN A 207 -13.31 -1.91 -0.01
N SER A 208 -12.54 -0.89 -0.37
CA SER A 208 -12.69 -0.20 -1.64
C SER A 208 -12.19 -0.99 -2.85
N VAL A 209 -12.86 -0.82 -3.98
CA VAL A 209 -12.43 -1.33 -5.30
C VAL A 209 -12.15 -0.12 -6.19
N ALA A 210 -11.04 -0.14 -6.92
CA ALA A 210 -10.80 0.76 -8.03
C ALA A 210 -10.78 0.01 -9.35
N ILE A 211 -11.51 0.52 -10.35
CA ILE A 211 -11.68 -0.12 -11.65
C ILE A 211 -11.27 0.85 -12.75
N ALA A 212 -10.53 0.37 -13.75
CA ALA A 212 -10.32 1.08 -15.01
C ALA A 212 -11.00 0.34 -16.16
N SER A 213 -11.82 1.06 -16.94
CA SER A 213 -12.60 0.52 -18.06
C SER A 213 -12.61 1.44 -19.27
N ASN A 214 -12.69 0.85 -20.46
CA ASN A 214 -12.81 1.58 -21.74
C ASN A 214 -14.25 1.69 -22.25
N GLU A 215 -15.22 0.96 -21.68
CA GLU A 215 -16.61 1.04 -22.11
C GLU A 215 -17.44 1.88 -21.12
N SER A 216 -18.39 2.66 -21.65
CA SER A 216 -19.44 3.27 -20.83
C SER A 216 -20.30 2.16 -20.20
N PHE A 217 -20.72 2.34 -18.95
CA PHE A 217 -21.50 1.38 -18.16
C PHE A 217 -22.82 0.88 -18.81
N SER A 218 -23.19 1.42 -19.97
CA SER A 218 -24.37 1.09 -20.79
C SER A 218 -24.52 -0.40 -21.13
N LYS A 219 -23.41 -1.15 -21.28
CA LYS A 219 -23.44 -2.62 -21.51
C LYS A 219 -23.17 -3.44 -20.24
N ALA A 220 -22.77 -2.79 -19.17
CA ALA A 220 -22.24 -3.44 -17.98
C ALA A 220 -23.25 -3.29 -16.81
N HIS A 221 -24.46 -3.84 -17.00
CA HIS A 221 -25.52 -3.88 -15.97
C HIS A 221 -25.04 -4.45 -14.63
N LEU A 222 -23.94 -5.22 -14.63
CA LEU A 222 -23.31 -5.79 -13.44
C LEU A 222 -22.72 -4.74 -12.47
N PHE A 223 -22.32 -3.55 -12.95
CA PHE A 223 -21.48 -2.61 -12.16
C PHE A 223 -22.17 -1.32 -11.76
N ALA A 224 -23.34 -1.02 -12.33
CA ALA A 224 -24.13 0.15 -11.97
C ALA A 224 -24.62 0.13 -10.51
N ARG A 225 -24.59 -1.02 -9.83
CA ARG A 225 -24.97 -1.15 -8.41
C ARG A 225 -23.81 -0.98 -7.44
N THR A 226 -22.59 -1.31 -7.84
CA THR A 226 -21.41 -1.27 -6.96
C THR A 226 -20.68 0.08 -7.02
N CYS A 227 -20.96 0.90 -8.05
CA CYS A 227 -20.32 2.19 -8.28
C CYS A 227 -21.29 3.40 -8.22
N ALA A 228 -22.59 3.18 -8.03
CA ALA A 228 -23.60 4.22 -7.84
C ALA A 228 -24.00 4.32 -6.37
#